data_AF-A0A653WZ01-F1
#
_entry.id   AF-A0A653WZ01-F1
#
_cell.length_a   1.000
_cell.length_b   1.000
_cell.length_c   1.000
_cell.angle_alpha   90.00
_cell.angle_beta   90.00
_cell.angle_gamma   90.00
#
_symmetry.space_group_name_H-M   'P 1'
#
loop_
_entity.id
_entity.type
_entity.pdbx_description
1 polymer ?
#
loop_
_entity_poly.entity_id
_entity_poly.type
_entity_poly.pdbx_seq_one_letter_code
_entity_poly.pdbx_strand_id
1 'polypeptide(L)'
;MSPDQQHLVFTLGKHDLADALGVGDVSSWAWEELAGARSAQDPATVEASLKLGDAFGYDHRWCDPLADLLGQDWHTRHEDVAFMLGRVGCVDAVPALVGATRWVPDYLDYDESRQLAVKAIHSLGRIPADEARDALQALLSHEDHALRPRVRRVLDRRTDVEGVDP
;
A
#
# COMPACT_ATOMS: atom_id res chain seq x y z
N MET A 1 10.65 1.24 -19.26
CA MET A 1 9.96 0.07 -19.86
C MET A 1 9.50 0.40 -21.29
N SER A 2 9.66 -0.51 -22.24
CA SER A 2 9.18 -0.35 -23.63
C SER A 2 7.64 -0.42 -23.68
N PRO A 3 6.96 0.30 -24.60
CA PRO A 3 5.52 0.15 -24.84
C PRO A 3 5.08 -1.30 -25.07
N ASP A 4 5.93 -2.13 -25.68
CA ASP A 4 5.64 -3.55 -25.93
C ASP A 4 5.59 -4.38 -24.64
N GLN A 5 6.36 -3.99 -23.63
CA GLN A 5 6.38 -4.66 -22.32
C GLN A 5 5.14 -4.33 -21.48
N GLN A 6 4.55 -3.14 -21.67
CA GLN A 6 3.29 -2.75 -20.99
C GLN A 6 2.10 -3.59 -21.45
N HIS A 7 2.07 -3.99 -22.72
CA HIS A 7 0.96 -4.74 -23.31
C HIS A 7 1.02 -6.24 -22.97
N LEU A 8 2.20 -6.77 -22.64
CA LEU A 8 2.43 -8.19 -22.38
C LEU A 8 1.85 -8.67 -21.05
N VAL A 9 1.76 -7.78 -20.05
CA VAL A 9 1.33 -8.09 -18.68
C VAL A 9 -0.13 -8.57 -18.61
N PHE A 10 -0.97 -8.27 -19.61
CA PHE A 10 -2.43 -8.50 -19.55
C PHE A 10 -2.93 -9.80 -20.19
N THR A 11 -2.09 -10.61 -20.84
CA THR A 11 -2.56 -11.76 -21.65
C THR A 11 -1.86 -13.09 -21.35
N LEU A 12 -0.76 -13.07 -20.61
CA LEU A 12 0.09 -14.25 -20.38
C LEU A 12 -0.19 -14.92 -19.03
N GLY A 13 -0.05 -16.25 -18.98
CA GLY A 13 0.00 -16.98 -17.71
C GLY A 13 1.23 -16.59 -16.90
N LYS A 14 1.24 -16.86 -15.58
CA LYS A 14 2.34 -16.44 -14.69
C LYS A 14 3.73 -16.89 -15.15
N HIS A 15 3.85 -18.12 -15.65
CA HIS A 15 5.12 -18.65 -16.19
C HIS A 15 5.50 -17.97 -17.51
N ASP A 16 4.55 -17.81 -18.43
CA ASP A 16 4.78 -17.17 -19.73
C ASP A 16 5.23 -15.70 -19.58
N LEU A 17 4.78 -15.01 -18.53
CA LEU A 17 5.21 -13.64 -18.26
C LEU A 17 6.66 -13.57 -17.76
N ALA A 18 7.08 -14.50 -16.90
CA ALA A 18 8.45 -14.57 -16.42
C ALA A 18 9.42 -14.80 -17.59
N ASP A 19 9.09 -15.75 -18.46
CA ASP A 19 9.87 -16.07 -19.67
C ASP A 19 9.91 -14.87 -20.63
N ALA A 20 8.78 -14.20 -20.84
CA ALA A 20 8.72 -13.10 -21.78
C ALA A 20 9.38 -11.80 -21.28
N LEU A 21 9.45 -11.61 -19.96
CA LEU A 21 10.28 -10.58 -19.33
C LEU A 21 11.76 -10.98 -19.27
N GLY A 22 12.08 -12.27 -19.47
CA GLY A 22 13.43 -12.79 -19.34
C GLY A 22 13.95 -12.79 -17.90
N VAL A 23 13.05 -12.92 -16.91
CA VAL A 23 13.38 -12.84 -15.48
C VAL A 23 13.00 -14.12 -14.75
N GLY A 24 13.87 -14.57 -13.84
CA GLY A 24 13.62 -15.78 -13.05
C GLY A 24 12.62 -15.59 -11.91
N ASP A 25 12.55 -14.37 -11.34
CA ASP A 25 11.60 -13.99 -10.30
C ASP A 25 10.98 -12.63 -10.62
N VAL A 26 9.72 -12.65 -11.07
CA VAL A 26 8.96 -11.47 -11.47
C VAL A 26 8.69 -10.55 -10.28
N SER A 27 8.51 -11.07 -9.05
CA SER A 27 8.25 -10.22 -7.87
C SER A 27 9.51 -9.45 -7.48
N SER A 28 10.67 -10.13 -7.45
CA SER A 28 11.95 -9.47 -7.21
C SER A 28 12.25 -8.41 -8.27
N TRP A 29 12.04 -8.71 -9.55
CA TRP A 29 12.22 -7.74 -10.63
C TRP A 29 11.27 -6.54 -10.50
N ALA A 30 9.98 -6.78 -10.25
CA ALA A 30 9.01 -5.70 -10.09
C ALA A 30 9.33 -4.78 -8.91
N TRP A 31 9.90 -5.32 -7.83
CA TRP A 31 10.41 -4.55 -6.71
C TRP A 31 11.61 -3.67 -7.10
N GLU A 32 12.57 -4.19 -7.86
CA GLU A 32 13.71 -3.41 -8.37
C GLU A 32 13.24 -2.26 -9.27
N GLU A 33 12.30 -2.53 -10.17
CA GLU A 33 11.69 -1.52 -11.03
C GLU A 33 10.94 -0.47 -10.20
N LEU A 34 10.22 -0.85 -9.13
CA LEU A 34 9.56 0.09 -8.23
C LEU A 34 10.57 1.02 -7.55
N ALA A 35 11.68 0.46 -7.06
CA ALA A 35 12.74 1.23 -6.42
C ALA A 35 13.41 2.22 -7.40
N GLY A 36 13.59 1.81 -8.66
CA GLY A 36 14.06 2.68 -9.74
C GLY A 36 13.06 3.78 -10.10
N ALA A 37 11.78 3.42 -10.27
CA ALA A 37 10.69 4.34 -10.60
C ALA A 37 10.52 5.45 -9.55
N ARG A 38 10.69 5.12 -8.28
CA ARG A 38 10.70 6.10 -7.17
C ARG A 38 11.75 7.18 -7.36
N SER A 39 12.96 6.79 -7.77
CA SER A 39 14.06 7.73 -8.00
C SER A 39 13.85 8.58 -9.26
N ALA A 40 13.23 8.00 -10.28
CA ALA A 40 12.91 8.66 -11.54
C ALA A 40 11.58 9.44 -11.53
N GLN A 41 10.80 9.33 -10.45
CA GLN A 41 9.41 9.80 -10.36
C GLN A 41 8.56 9.33 -11.55
N ASP A 42 8.62 8.03 -11.88
CA ASP A 42 7.88 7.43 -13.00
C ASP A 42 6.57 6.76 -12.52
N PRO A 43 5.41 7.44 -12.64
CA PRO A 43 4.14 6.90 -12.16
C PRO A 43 3.66 5.67 -12.94
N ALA A 44 4.05 5.53 -14.21
CA ALA A 44 3.65 4.38 -15.03
C ALA A 44 4.37 3.10 -14.58
N THR A 45 5.66 3.21 -14.26
CA THR A 45 6.43 2.08 -13.72
C THR A 45 5.98 1.73 -12.30
N VAL A 46 5.62 2.71 -11.46
CA VAL A 46 4.98 2.42 -10.15
C VAL A 46 3.71 1.59 -10.34
N GLU A 47 2.80 2.01 -11.22
CA GLU A 47 1.56 1.27 -11.48
C GLU A 47 1.83 -0.16 -11.99
N ALA A 48 2.77 -0.32 -12.91
CA ALA A 48 3.12 -1.62 -13.46
C ALA A 48 3.70 -2.55 -12.39
N SER A 49 4.64 -2.06 -11.57
CA SER A 49 5.24 -2.81 -10.47
C SER A 49 4.21 -3.26 -9.45
N LEU A 50 3.26 -2.40 -9.07
CA LEU A 50 2.18 -2.79 -8.15
C LEU A 50 1.29 -3.90 -8.74
N LYS A 51 0.92 -3.82 -10.03
CA LYS A 51 0.14 -4.89 -10.68
C LYS A 51 0.89 -6.23 -10.70
N LEU A 52 2.20 -6.18 -10.92
CA LEU A 52 3.05 -7.38 -10.88
C LEU A 52 3.18 -7.92 -9.45
N GLY A 53 3.37 -7.06 -8.45
CA GLY A 53 3.32 -7.46 -7.05
C GLY A 53 2.00 -8.15 -6.69
N ASP A 54 0.86 -7.64 -7.18
CA ASP A 54 -0.45 -8.28 -6.95
C ASP A 54 -0.56 -9.66 -7.59
N ALA A 55 -0.01 -9.84 -8.79
CA ALA A 55 -0.05 -11.10 -9.51
C ALA A 55 0.95 -12.14 -8.96
N PHE A 56 2.15 -11.71 -8.55
CA PHE A 56 3.28 -12.59 -8.22
C PHE A 56 3.61 -12.64 -6.72
N GLY A 57 3.01 -11.76 -5.92
CA GLY A 57 3.21 -11.68 -4.49
C GLY A 57 4.11 -10.51 -4.09
N TYR A 58 3.99 -10.16 -2.82
CA TYR A 58 4.78 -9.14 -2.15
C TYR A 58 5.51 -9.80 -0.98
N ASP A 59 6.69 -9.27 -0.66
CA ASP A 59 7.42 -9.58 0.56
C ASP A 59 7.90 -8.30 1.26
N HIS A 60 8.62 -8.46 2.36
CA HIS A 60 9.08 -7.36 3.21
C HIS A 60 9.97 -6.33 2.47
N ARG A 61 10.64 -6.68 1.36
CA ARG A 61 11.47 -5.73 0.60
C ARG A 61 10.66 -4.58 0.04
N TRP A 62 9.37 -4.81 -0.19
CA TRP A 62 8.44 -3.80 -0.69
C TRP A 62 8.09 -2.74 0.36
N CYS A 63 8.34 -2.98 1.65
CA CYS A 63 7.91 -2.05 2.71
C CYS A 63 8.53 -0.66 2.58
N ASP A 64 9.86 -0.57 2.46
CA ASP A 64 10.56 0.72 2.37
C ASP A 64 10.13 1.57 1.15
N PRO A 65 10.18 1.06 -0.10
CA PRO A 65 9.77 1.86 -1.24
C PRO A 65 8.28 2.22 -1.20
N LEU A 66 7.40 1.33 -0.74
CA LEU A 66 5.97 1.64 -0.61
C LEU A 66 5.69 2.69 0.47
N ALA A 67 6.37 2.63 1.61
CA ALA A 67 6.19 3.59 2.70
C ALA A 67 6.61 4.99 2.28
N ASP A 68 7.72 5.10 1.53
CA ASP A 68 8.18 6.37 0.97
C ASP A 68 7.20 6.90 -0.09
N LEU A 69 6.78 6.06 -1.05
CA LEU A 69 5.82 6.42 -2.09
C LEU A 69 4.49 6.95 -1.52
N LEU A 70 4.03 6.44 -0.39
CA LEU A 70 2.76 6.88 0.21
C LEU A 70 2.71 8.38 0.53
N GLY A 71 3.86 9.04 0.70
CA GLY A 71 3.95 10.49 0.94
C GLY A 71 4.25 11.34 -0.29
N GLN A 72 4.27 10.75 -1.50
CA GLN A 72 4.76 11.41 -2.71
C GLN A 72 3.63 11.81 -3.66
N ASP A 73 3.50 13.10 -3.97
CA ASP A 73 2.40 13.67 -4.74
C ASP A 73 2.49 13.48 -6.27
N TRP A 74 3.62 12.98 -6.79
CA TRP A 74 3.86 12.83 -8.23
C TRP A 74 3.18 11.61 -8.87
N HIS A 75 2.47 10.78 -8.10
CA HIS A 75 1.71 9.63 -8.62
C HIS A 75 0.30 9.53 -8.06
N THR A 76 -0.53 8.67 -8.67
CA THR A 76 -1.95 8.51 -8.30
C THR A 76 -2.28 7.19 -7.59
N ARG A 77 -1.26 6.46 -7.10
CA ARG A 77 -1.40 5.10 -6.56
C ARG A 77 -1.47 5.02 -5.03
N HIS A 78 -1.69 6.13 -4.35
CA HIS A 78 -1.69 6.20 -2.88
C HIS A 78 -2.60 5.17 -2.20
N GLU A 79 -3.79 4.97 -2.76
CA GLU A 79 -4.74 4.00 -2.23
C GLU A 79 -4.24 2.55 -2.30
N ASP A 80 -3.63 2.19 -3.42
CA ASP A 80 -3.07 0.85 -3.67
C ASP A 80 -1.86 0.65 -2.76
N VAL A 81 -0.96 1.65 -2.70
CA VAL A 81 0.21 1.67 -1.83
C VAL A 81 -0.20 1.51 -0.35
N ALA A 82 -1.16 2.31 0.13
CA ALA A 82 -1.65 2.22 1.50
C ALA A 82 -2.23 0.85 1.82
N PHE A 83 -3.04 0.28 0.91
CA PHE A 83 -3.60 -1.05 1.07
C PHE A 83 -2.51 -2.12 1.16
N MET A 84 -1.49 -2.01 0.30
CA MET A 84 -0.42 -2.99 0.22
C MET A 84 0.48 -3.01 1.45
N LEU A 85 0.81 -1.86 2.02
CA LEU A 85 1.57 -1.77 3.27
C LEU A 85 0.91 -2.56 4.42
N GLY A 86 -0.42 -2.49 4.53
CA GLY A 86 -1.17 -3.26 5.51
C GLY A 86 -1.25 -4.76 5.17
N ARG A 87 -1.32 -5.12 3.89
CA ARG A 87 -1.36 -6.53 3.44
C ARG A 87 -0.02 -7.24 3.68
N VAL A 88 1.09 -6.55 3.48
CA VAL A 88 2.44 -7.07 3.76
C VAL A 88 2.73 -7.06 5.27
N GLY A 89 2.15 -6.13 6.02
CA GLY A 89 2.37 -6.00 7.47
C GLY A 89 3.58 -5.13 7.81
N CYS A 90 3.84 -4.08 7.01
CA CYS A 90 5.02 -3.22 7.14
C CYS A 90 4.96 -2.35 8.41
N VAL A 91 5.61 -2.79 9.47
CA VAL A 91 5.63 -2.07 10.77
C VAL A 91 6.23 -0.67 10.63
N ASP A 92 7.34 -0.53 9.90
CA ASP A 92 8.02 0.74 9.68
C ASP A 92 7.18 1.75 8.87
N ALA A 93 6.10 1.31 8.24
CA ALA A 93 5.19 2.16 7.49
C ALA A 93 4.07 2.80 8.33
N VAL A 94 3.98 2.48 9.63
CA VAL A 94 2.97 3.07 10.53
C VAL A 94 2.96 4.61 10.49
N PRO A 95 4.10 5.32 10.57
CA PRO A 95 4.09 6.78 10.47
C PRO A 95 3.55 7.31 9.14
N ALA A 96 3.91 6.68 8.03
CA ALA A 96 3.44 7.05 6.69
C ALA A 96 1.92 6.84 6.55
N LEU A 97 1.40 5.73 7.06
CA LEU A 97 -0.04 5.45 7.08
C LEU A 97 -0.81 6.45 7.96
N VAL A 98 -0.26 6.86 9.10
CA VAL A 98 -0.86 7.94 9.91
C VAL A 98 -0.87 9.25 9.12
N GLY A 99 0.20 9.60 8.40
CA GLY A 99 0.25 10.75 7.51
C GLY A 99 -0.86 10.72 6.46
N ALA A 100 -1.08 9.58 5.82
CA ALA A 100 -2.14 9.38 4.83
C ALA A 100 -3.58 9.50 5.38
N THR A 101 -3.78 9.48 6.69
CA THR A 101 -5.10 9.80 7.29
C THR A 101 -5.41 11.30 7.32
N ARG A 102 -4.37 12.13 7.27
CA ARG A 102 -4.45 13.61 7.41
C ARG A 102 -4.32 14.32 6.08
N TRP A 103 -3.53 13.74 5.18
CA TRP A 103 -3.25 14.32 3.88
C TRP A 103 -4.23 13.83 2.81
N VAL A 104 -4.57 14.72 1.87
CA VAL A 104 -5.34 14.41 0.65
C VAL A 104 -4.50 14.86 -0.54
N PRO A 105 -4.07 13.96 -1.42
CA PRO A 105 -3.45 14.33 -2.69
C PRO A 105 -4.42 15.13 -3.56
N ASP A 106 -3.93 16.10 -4.35
CA ASP A 106 -4.76 16.98 -5.18
C ASP A 106 -5.74 16.24 -6.09
N TYR A 107 -5.34 15.09 -6.65
CA TYR A 107 -6.20 14.29 -7.52
C TYR A 107 -7.36 13.60 -6.76
N LEU A 108 -7.34 13.60 -5.43
CA LEU A 108 -8.38 13.12 -4.52
C LEU A 108 -9.07 14.26 -3.76
N ASP A 109 -8.78 15.53 -4.03
CA ASP A 109 -9.38 16.64 -3.27
C ASP A 109 -10.91 16.73 -3.44
N TYR A 110 -11.41 16.23 -4.57
CA TYR A 110 -12.85 16.08 -4.83
C TYR A 110 -13.46 14.83 -4.19
N ASP A 111 -12.66 13.96 -3.57
CA ASP A 111 -13.12 12.73 -2.92
C ASP A 111 -13.64 13.00 -1.50
N GLU A 112 -14.92 13.34 -1.40
CA GLU A 112 -15.62 13.45 -0.12
C GLU A 112 -15.58 12.15 0.70
N SER A 113 -15.35 10.99 0.06
CA SER A 113 -15.35 9.69 0.73
C SER A 113 -14.04 9.37 1.45
N ARG A 114 -13.00 10.20 1.30
CA ARG A 114 -11.73 10.12 2.04
C ARG A 114 -11.12 8.72 1.98
N GLN A 115 -11.14 8.10 0.81
CA GLN A 115 -10.87 6.67 0.66
C GLN A 115 -9.42 6.29 0.96
N LEU A 116 -8.48 7.20 0.70
CA LEU A 116 -7.09 7.04 1.14
C LEU A 116 -6.98 6.90 2.67
N ALA A 117 -7.59 7.82 3.43
CA ALA A 117 -7.58 7.79 4.89
C ALA A 117 -8.25 6.52 5.43
N VAL A 118 -9.37 6.13 4.80
CA VAL A 118 -10.07 4.88 5.09
C VAL A 118 -9.17 3.66 4.88
N LYS A 119 -8.45 3.58 3.76
CA LYS A 119 -7.52 2.46 3.48
C LYS A 119 -6.35 2.46 4.45
N ALA A 120 -5.79 3.63 4.77
CA ALA A 120 -4.72 3.75 5.74
C ALA A 120 -5.13 3.23 7.14
N ILE A 121 -6.32 3.60 7.63
CA ILE A 121 -6.88 3.09 8.91
C ILE A 121 -7.02 1.57 8.87
N HIS A 122 -7.54 1.01 7.78
CA HIS A 122 -7.65 -0.44 7.65
C HIS A 122 -6.30 -1.15 7.58
N SER A 123 -5.30 -0.53 6.96
CA SER A 123 -3.95 -1.07 6.85
C SER A 123 -3.21 -1.05 8.17
N LEU A 124 -3.30 0.04 8.94
CA LEU A 124 -2.89 0.05 10.35
C LEU A 124 -3.55 -1.10 11.12
N GLY A 125 -4.83 -1.34 10.85
CA GLY A 125 -5.61 -2.46 11.39
C GLY A 125 -5.07 -3.86 11.08
N ARG A 126 -4.24 -4.02 10.05
CA ARG A 126 -3.65 -5.32 9.64
C ARG A 126 -2.21 -5.51 10.08
N ILE A 127 -1.50 -4.42 10.40
CA ILE A 127 -0.09 -4.50 10.83
C ILE A 127 -0.04 -5.13 12.23
N PRO A 128 0.67 -6.26 12.43
CA PRO A 128 0.71 -6.98 13.69
C PRO A 128 1.74 -6.38 14.66
N ALA A 129 1.58 -5.10 15.00
CA ALA A 129 2.48 -4.37 15.90
C ALA A 129 1.68 -3.48 16.86
N ASP A 130 2.19 -3.32 18.09
CA ASP A 130 1.59 -2.46 19.11
C ASP A 130 1.60 -0.99 18.67
N GLU A 131 2.64 -0.56 17.96
CA GLU A 131 2.73 0.78 17.38
C GLU A 131 1.56 1.09 16.44
N ALA A 132 1.07 0.11 15.69
CA ALA A 132 -0.09 0.27 14.81
C ALA A 132 -1.39 0.37 15.62
N ARG A 133 -1.50 -0.36 16.74
CA ARG A 133 -2.62 -0.26 17.68
C ARG A 133 -2.64 1.10 18.37
N ASP A 134 -1.50 1.57 18.85
CA ASP A 134 -1.35 2.86 19.51
C ASP A 134 -1.67 4.02 18.55
N ALA A 135 -1.21 3.91 17.30
CA ALA A 135 -1.58 4.85 16.24
C ALA A 135 -3.10 4.89 16.04
N LEU A 136 -3.77 3.74 15.96
CA LEU A 136 -5.24 3.67 15.86
C LEU A 136 -5.93 4.29 17.09
N GLN A 137 -5.44 4.04 18.30
CA GLN A 137 -5.99 4.66 19.51
C GLN A 137 -5.86 6.18 19.48
N ALA A 138 -4.71 6.71 19.05
CA ALA A 138 -4.51 8.15 18.88
C ALA A 138 -5.49 8.74 17.85
N LEU A 139 -5.82 8.01 16.78
CA LEU A 139 -6.80 8.42 15.76
C LEU A 139 -8.25 8.51 16.29
N LEU A 140 -8.57 7.97 17.47
CA LEU A 140 -9.88 8.24 18.10
C LEU A 140 -10.07 9.71 18.51
N SER A 141 -8.96 10.43 18.68
CA SER A 141 -8.93 11.87 18.95
C SER A 141 -8.69 12.72 17.69
N HIS A 142 -8.73 12.11 16.50
CA HIS A 142 -8.48 12.81 15.24
C HIS A 142 -9.48 13.96 15.00
N GLU A 143 -9.02 15.05 14.40
CA GLU A 143 -9.83 16.25 14.10
C GLU A 143 -10.99 15.94 13.15
N ASP A 144 -10.73 15.10 12.15
CA ASP A 144 -11.76 14.54 11.27
C ASP A 144 -12.61 13.52 12.04
N HIS A 145 -13.71 14.01 12.61
CA HIS A 145 -14.66 13.22 13.38
C HIS A 145 -15.30 12.08 12.56
N ALA A 146 -15.36 12.20 11.23
CA ALA A 146 -15.96 11.20 10.35
C ALA A 146 -15.14 9.89 10.32
N LEU A 147 -13.84 9.96 10.61
CA LEU A 147 -12.96 8.78 10.65
C LEU A 147 -13.12 7.95 11.94
N ARG A 148 -13.54 8.56 13.05
CA ARG A 148 -13.56 7.92 14.38
C ARG A 148 -14.42 6.65 14.47
N PRO A 149 -15.64 6.57 13.90
CA PRO A 149 -16.42 5.34 13.88
C PRO A 149 -15.70 4.19 13.17
N ARG A 150 -14.90 4.51 12.15
CA ARG A 150 -14.14 3.52 11.39
C ARG A 150 -12.92 3.02 12.16
N VAL A 151 -12.21 3.93 12.81
CA VAL A 151 -11.10 3.59 13.73
C VAL A 151 -11.59 2.65 14.83
N ARG A 152 -12.72 2.96 15.48
CA ARG A 152 -13.31 2.10 16.51
C ARG A 152 -13.59 0.68 16.00
N ARG A 153 -14.24 0.56 14.84
CA ARG A 153 -14.54 -0.74 14.22
C ARG A 153 -13.27 -1.57 13.94
N VAL A 154 -12.18 -0.91 13.54
CA VAL A 154 -10.90 -1.60 13.30
C VAL A 154 -10.28 -2.07 14.62
N LEU A 155 -10.30 -1.24 15.67
CA LEU A 155 -9.81 -1.62 17.00
C LEU A 155 -10.62 -2.78 17.61
N ASP A 156 -11.95 -2.73 17.52
CA ASP A 156 -12.84 -3.81 17.99
C ASP A 156 -12.45 -5.14 17.33
N ARG A 157 -12.31 -5.15 16.00
CA ARG A 157 -11.90 -6.34 15.24
C ARG A 157 -10.52 -6.88 15.63
N ARG A 158 -9.55 -6.01 15.95
CA ARG A 158 -8.22 -6.46 16.40
C ARG A 158 -8.29 -7.14 17.76
N THR A 159 -9.11 -6.60 18.66
CA THR A 159 -9.30 -7.14 20.01
C THR A 159 -9.97 -8.52 19.95
N ASP A 160 -10.92 -8.72 19.03
CA ASP A 160 -11.56 -10.02 18.80
C ASP A 160 -10.57 -11.09 18.31
N VAL A 161 -9.53 -10.71 17.55
CA VAL A 161 -8.50 -11.63 17.05
C VAL A 161 -7.46 -11.94 18.13
N GLU A 162 -7.09 -10.96 18.96
CA GLU A 162 -6.16 -11.14 20.09
C GLU A 162 -6.80 -11.91 21.26
N GLY A 163 -8.13 -11.87 21.40
CA GLY A 163 -8.89 -12.58 22.44
C GLY A 163 -9.14 -14.07 22.15
N VAL A 164 -8.67 -14.58 21.01
CA VAL A 164 -8.63 -16.01 20.69
C VAL A 164 -7.20 -16.49 20.99
N ASP A 165 -6.97 -16.89 22.23
CA ASP A 165 -5.76 -17.63 22.63
C ASP A 165 -5.74 -18.98 21.87
N PRO A 166 -4.61 -19.43 21.27
CA PRO A 166 -4.53 -20.70 20.54
C PRO A 166 -4.84 -21.95 21.37
#